data_AF-A0A2T7QD47-F1
#
_entry.id   AF-A0A2T7QD47-F1
#
_cell.length_a   1.000
_cell.length_b   1.000
_cell.length_c   1.000
_cell.angle_alpha   90.00
_cell.angle_beta   90.00
_cell.angle_gamma   90.00
#
_symmetry.space_group_name_H-M   'P 1'
#
loop_
_entity.id
_entity.type
_entity.pdbx_description
1 polymer ?
#
loop_
_entity_poly.entity_id
_entity_poly.type
_entity_poly.pdbx_seq_one_letter_code
_entity_poly.pdbx_strand_id
1 'polypeptide(L)'
;MWGITAVVGAYLVFFLITAPHDAFDSIPTGITSLTLLIYSIFYLFERMNDPSSLYLFSSPVFWIVVAIIIYSAGTFFPFIYAKNNMEEADFKKIYDLIHDTLYIVKNVIFSFAIMIKTKPERKYAGKTISKKR
;
A
#
# COMPACT_ATOMS: atom_id res chain seq x y z
N MET A 1 -4.74 -11.25 -12.91
CA MET A 1 -4.02 -10.19 -12.18
C MET A 1 -2.74 -9.75 -12.88
N TRP A 2 -1.81 -10.66 -13.20
CA TRP A 2 -0.51 -10.34 -13.80
C TRP A 2 -0.54 -9.45 -15.06
N GLY A 3 -1.50 -9.67 -15.97
CA GLY A 3 -1.67 -8.81 -17.15
C GLY A 3 -2.11 -7.38 -16.81
N ILE A 4 -3.00 -7.21 -15.83
CA ILE A 4 -3.48 -5.90 -15.39
C ILE A 4 -2.36 -5.15 -14.65
N THR A 5 -1.60 -5.83 -13.79
CA THR A 5 -0.40 -5.23 -13.16
C THR A 5 0.62 -4.78 -14.20
N ALA A 6 0.86 -5.57 -15.25
CA ALA A 6 1.85 -5.24 -16.27
C ALA A 6 1.42 -4.00 -17.08
N VAL A 7 0.14 -3.91 -17.45
CA VAL A 7 -0.41 -2.78 -18.20
C VAL A 7 -0.42 -1.50 -17.35
N VAL A 8 -0.90 -1.58 -16.10
CA VAL A 8 -0.90 -0.42 -15.20
C VAL A 8 0.52 0.00 -14.85
N GLY A 9 1.42 -0.95 -14.58
CA GLY A 9 2.83 -0.68 -14.32
C GLY A 9 3.51 0.01 -15.50
N ALA A 10 3.30 -0.49 -16.73
CA ALA A 10 3.84 0.14 -17.93
C ALA A 10 3.28 1.55 -18.17
N TYR A 11 1.98 1.75 -17.93
CA TYR A 11 1.35 3.06 -18.03
C TYR A 11 1.95 4.07 -17.03
N LEU A 12 2.16 3.65 -15.78
CA LEU A 12 2.76 4.51 -14.74
C LEU A 12 4.23 4.85 -15.07
N VAL A 13 5.01 3.89 -15.58
CA VAL A 13 6.40 4.13 -16.00
C VAL A 13 6.45 5.07 -17.20
N PHE A 14 5.59 4.87 -18.19
CA PHE A 14 5.49 5.76 -19.34
C PHE A 14 5.15 7.19 -18.88
N PHE A 15 4.13 7.32 -18.03
CA PHE A 15 3.73 8.61 -17.48
C PHE A 15 4.87 9.28 -16.70
N LEU A 16 5.62 8.53 -15.88
CA LEU A 16 6.77 9.06 -15.13
C LEU A 16 7.83 9.68 -16.06
N ILE A 17 8.05 9.10 -17.25
CA ILE A 17 9.05 9.56 -18.21
C ILE A 17 8.55 10.76 -19.01
N THR A 18 7.25 10.84 -19.28
CA THR A 18 6.64 11.88 -20.13
C THR A 18 6.04 13.05 -19.36
N ALA A 19 5.87 12.94 -18.04
CA ALA A 19 5.21 13.96 -17.25
C ALA A 19 6.04 15.26 -17.17
N PRO A 20 5.44 16.43 -17.46
CA PRO A 20 6.09 17.71 -17.26
C PRO A 20 6.35 17.94 -15.76
N HIS A 21 7.50 18.52 -15.44
CA HIS A 21 8.04 18.62 -14.08
C HIS A 21 7.33 19.64 -13.16
N ASP A 22 6.45 20.48 -13.72
CA ASP A 22 6.01 21.73 -13.08
C ASP A 22 4.60 21.70 -12.50
N ALA A 23 3.85 20.60 -12.62
CA ALA A 23 2.51 20.50 -12.05
C ALA A 23 2.19 19.12 -11.47
N PHE A 24 1.56 19.11 -10.30
CA PHE A 24 0.97 17.90 -9.72
C PHE A 24 -0.19 17.43 -10.60
N ASP A 25 -0.03 16.27 -11.25
CA ASP A 25 -1.10 15.66 -12.03
C ASP A 25 -1.92 14.72 -11.14
N SER A 26 -3.14 15.14 -10.84
CA SER A 26 -4.05 14.45 -9.93
C SER A 26 -4.62 13.14 -10.48
N ILE A 27 -4.74 13.00 -11.81
CA ILE A 27 -5.31 11.82 -12.46
C ILE A 27 -4.45 10.55 -12.24
N PRO A 28 -3.16 10.54 -12.62
CA PRO A 28 -2.29 9.38 -12.43
C PRO A 28 -2.11 9.04 -10.94
N THR A 29 -2.06 10.04 -10.06
CA THR A 29 -2.01 9.83 -8.61
C THR A 29 -3.29 9.17 -8.09
N GLY A 30 -4.46 9.61 -8.57
CA GLY A 30 -5.75 8.98 -8.29
C GLY A 30 -5.79 7.51 -8.73
N ILE A 31 -5.42 7.22 -9.98
CA ILE A 31 -5.37 5.86 -10.53
C ILE A 31 -4.42 4.96 -9.71
N THR A 32 -3.26 5.49 -9.32
CA THR A 32 -2.28 4.76 -8.52
C THR A 32 -2.83 4.43 -7.14
N SER A 33 -3.42 5.41 -6.44
CA SER A 33 -4.00 5.20 -5.12
C SER A 33 -5.16 4.19 -5.14
N LEU A 34 -6.02 4.25 -6.16
CA LEU A 34 -7.12 3.30 -6.34
C LEU A 34 -6.61 1.88 -6.62
N THR A 35 -5.60 1.76 -7.48
CA THR A 35 -4.98 0.47 -7.79
C THR A 35 -4.39 -0.14 -6.52
N LEU A 36 -3.59 0.63 -5.77
CA LEU A 36 -3.00 0.17 -4.50
C LEU A 36 -4.07 -0.25 -3.50
N LEU A 37 -5.18 0.48 -3.42
CA LEU A 37 -6.31 0.15 -2.55
C LEU A 37 -6.91 -1.21 -2.91
N ILE A 38 -7.22 -1.45 -4.19
CA ILE A 38 -7.80 -2.72 -4.67
C ILE A 38 -6.85 -3.90 -4.38
N TYR A 39 -5.57 -3.77 -4.72
CA TYR A 39 -4.58 -4.84 -4.46
C TYR A 39 -4.43 -5.13 -2.96
N SER A 40 -4.44 -4.09 -2.12
CA SER A 40 -4.31 -4.24 -0.68
C SER A 40 -5.53 -4.92 -0.05
N ILE A 41 -6.74 -4.57 -0.50
CA ILE A 41 -7.97 -5.24 -0.07
C ILE A 41 -7.96 -6.70 -0.50
N PHE A 42 -7.57 -7.00 -1.74
CA PHE A 42 -7.48 -8.38 -2.22
C PHE A 42 -6.49 -9.22 -1.41
N TYR A 43 -5.32 -8.66 -1.11
CA TYR A 43 -4.33 -9.31 -0.25
C TYR A 43 -4.89 -9.61 1.15
N LEU A 44 -5.57 -8.65 1.78
CA LEU A 44 -6.17 -8.87 3.10
C LEU A 44 -7.28 -9.93 3.06
N PHE A 45 -8.10 -9.92 2.02
CA PHE A 45 -9.15 -10.91 1.82
C PHE A 45 -8.57 -12.34 1.69
N GLU A 46 -7.52 -12.50 0.89
CA GLU A 46 -6.82 -13.78 0.75
C GLU A 46 -6.24 -14.24 2.09
N ARG A 47 -5.61 -13.33 2.82
CA ARG A 47 -4.99 -13.63 4.11
C ARG A 47 -6.01 -13.97 5.21
N MET A 48 -7.20 -13.40 5.16
CA MET A 48 -8.30 -13.72 6.08
C MET A 48 -8.91 -15.10 5.85
N ASN A 49 -8.95 -15.56 4.59
CA ASN A 49 -9.51 -16.87 4.24
C ASN A 49 -8.54 -18.04 4.51
N ASP A 50 -7.28 -17.74 4.82
CA ASP A 50 -6.29 -18.75 5.20
C ASP A 50 -6.51 -19.23 6.66
N PRO A 51 -6.70 -20.54 6.92
CA PRO A 51 -6.89 -21.07 8.28
C PRO A 51 -5.64 -20.96 9.18
N SER A 52 -4.50 -20.53 8.63
CA SER A 52 -3.29 -20.16 9.37
C SER A 52 -3.31 -18.73 9.92
N SER A 53 -4.43 -18.01 9.76
CA SER A 53 -4.64 -16.60 10.13
C SER A 53 -4.52 -16.27 11.63
N LEU A 54 -4.34 -17.26 12.51
CA LEU A 54 -4.10 -17.06 13.95
C LEU A 54 -2.91 -16.14 14.27
N TYR A 55 -2.02 -15.90 13.31
CA TYR A 55 -0.88 -14.98 13.44
C TYR A 55 -0.89 -13.82 12.43
N LEU A 56 -2.03 -13.49 11.82
CA LEU A 56 -2.13 -12.45 10.80
C LEU A 56 -1.62 -11.09 11.29
N PHE A 57 -1.97 -10.72 12.53
CA PHE A 57 -1.48 -9.51 13.20
C PHE A 57 0.01 -9.55 13.60
N SER A 58 0.61 -10.74 13.63
CA SER A 58 2.05 -10.93 13.94
C SER A 58 2.93 -10.75 12.71
N SER A 59 2.36 -10.57 11.52
CA SER A 59 3.11 -10.29 10.31
C SER A 59 3.32 -8.79 10.14
N PRO A 60 4.56 -8.30 9.97
CA PRO A 60 4.81 -6.89 9.65
C PRO A 60 4.15 -6.48 8.33
N VAL A 61 4.04 -7.41 7.37
CA VAL A 61 3.43 -7.17 6.05
C VAL A 61 1.96 -6.78 6.18
N PHE A 62 1.24 -7.34 7.15
CA PHE A 62 -0.17 -6.99 7.39
C PHE A 62 -0.31 -5.49 7.71
N TRP A 63 0.51 -4.99 8.64
CA TRP A 63 0.46 -3.59 9.07
C TRP A 63 0.89 -2.62 7.95
N ILE A 64 1.84 -3.03 7.11
CA ILE A 64 2.21 -2.26 5.92
C ILE A 64 1.01 -2.14 4.97
N VAL A 65 0.31 -3.25 4.70
CA VAL A 65 -0.87 -3.24 3.82
C VAL A 65 -2.01 -2.42 4.42
N VAL A 66 -2.25 -2.50 5.73
CA VAL A 66 -3.25 -1.66 6.44
C VAL A 66 -2.91 -0.17 6.31
N ALA A 67 -1.66 0.22 6.50
CA ALA A 67 -1.23 1.61 6.34
C ALA A 67 -1.46 2.12 4.90
N ILE A 68 -1.19 1.28 3.89
CA ILE A 68 -1.45 1.60 2.49
C ILE A 68 -2.95 1.77 2.22
N ILE A 69 -3.81 0.92 2.80
CA ILE A 69 -5.27 1.07 2.65
C ILE A 69 -5.74 2.39 3.25
N ILE A 70 -5.34 2.70 4.48
CA ILE A 70 -5.77 3.92 5.18
C ILE A 70 -5.35 5.16 4.37
N TYR A 71 -4.08 5.20 3.94
CA TYR A 71 -3.57 6.31 3.15
C TYR A 71 -4.30 6.41 1.81
N SER A 72 -4.32 5.33 1.02
CA SER A 72 -4.92 5.34 -0.32
C SER A 72 -6.42 5.64 -0.29
N ALA A 73 -7.17 5.07 0.64
CA ALA A 73 -8.61 5.34 0.76
C ALA A 73 -8.89 6.78 1.19
N GLY A 74 -8.08 7.31 2.12
CA GLY A 74 -8.26 8.67 2.63
C GLY A 74 -7.82 9.76 1.65
N THR A 75 -6.81 9.51 0.81
CA THR A 75 -6.32 10.49 -0.17
C THR A 75 -6.98 10.37 -1.55
N PHE A 76 -7.67 9.27 -1.85
CA PHE A 76 -8.29 9.01 -3.16
C PHE A 76 -9.25 10.13 -3.60
N PHE A 77 -10.22 10.48 -2.75
CA PHE A 77 -11.17 11.54 -3.07
C PHE A 77 -10.49 12.92 -3.17
N PRO A 78 -9.68 13.37 -2.20
CA PRO A 78 -8.91 14.61 -2.32
C PRO A 78 -8.10 14.71 -3.61
N PHE A 79 -7.45 13.62 -4.05
CA PHE A 79 -6.70 13.61 -5.31
C PHE A 79 -7.62 13.86 -6.51
N ILE A 80 -8.78 13.21 -6.60
CA ILE A 80 -9.72 13.45 -7.72
C ILE A 80 -10.19 14.91 -7.76
N TYR A 81 -10.54 15.47 -6.59
CA TYR A 81 -11.05 16.84 -6.50
C TYR A 81 -9.97 17.91 -6.71
N ALA A 82 -8.70 17.56 -6.49
CA ALA A 82 -7.60 18.50 -6.60
C ALA A 82 -7.50 19.16 -7.99
N LYS A 83 -7.76 18.40 -9.07
CA LYS A 83 -7.66 18.92 -10.44
C LYS A 83 -8.40 20.23 -10.67
N ASN A 84 -9.60 20.35 -10.12
CA ASN A 84 -10.51 21.44 -10.41
C ASN A 84 -10.52 22.52 -9.33
N ASN A 85 -9.90 22.28 -8.17
CA ASN A 85 -10.05 23.13 -6.99
C ASN A 85 -8.70 23.53 -6.34
N MET A 86 -7.54 23.10 -6.86
CA MET A 86 -6.23 23.42 -6.26
C MET A 86 -5.90 24.93 -6.23
N GLU A 87 -6.52 25.74 -7.08
CA GLU A 87 -6.33 27.20 -7.09
C GLU A 87 -7.08 27.90 -5.94
N GLU A 88 -8.06 27.23 -5.34
CA GLU A 88 -8.81 27.77 -4.20
C GLU A 88 -8.01 27.57 -2.89
N ALA A 89 -7.65 28.69 -2.24
CA ALA A 89 -6.81 28.66 -1.04
C ALA A 89 -7.41 27.84 0.11
N ASP A 90 -8.74 27.86 0.27
CA ASP A 90 -9.42 27.11 1.32
C ASP A 90 -9.45 25.60 1.02
N PHE A 91 -9.67 25.22 -0.24
CA PHE A 91 -9.56 23.84 -0.68
C PHE A 91 -8.13 23.32 -0.46
N LYS A 92 -7.12 24.10 -0.86
CA LYS A 92 -5.71 23.72 -0.70
C LYS A 92 -5.35 23.47 0.76
N LYS A 93 -5.79 24.32 1.70
CA LYS A 93 -5.55 24.11 3.14
C LYS A 93 -6.17 22.80 3.64
N ILE A 94 -7.40 22.50 3.24
CA ILE A 94 -8.09 21.27 3.65
C ILE A 94 -7.41 20.05 3.02
N TYR A 95 -7.03 20.14 1.75
CA TYR A 95 -6.27 19.11 1.05
C TYR A 95 -4.95 18.79 1.76
N ASP A 96 -4.15 19.84 2.05
CA ASP A 96 -2.86 19.70 2.73
C ASP A 96 -3.08 19.08 4.13
N LEU A 97 -4.09 19.53 4.88
CA LEU A 97 -4.42 18.97 6.20
C LEU A 97 -4.75 17.47 6.14
N ILE A 98 -5.58 17.05 5.20
CA ILE A 98 -5.96 15.63 5.03
C ILE A 98 -4.75 14.81 4.60
N HIS A 99 -4.01 15.30 3.60
CA HIS A 99 -2.83 14.62 3.08
C HIS A 99 -1.78 14.42 4.15
N ASP A 100 -1.41 15.48 4.87
CA ASP A 100 -0.39 15.45 5.91
C ASP A 100 -0.80 14.55 7.08
N THR A 101 -2.06 14.64 7.51
CA THR A 101 -2.58 13.80 8.60
C THR A 101 -2.48 12.31 8.23
N LEU A 102 -2.95 11.93 7.04
CA LEU A 102 -2.89 10.54 6.58
C LEU A 102 -1.44 10.09 6.34
N TYR A 103 -0.57 11.00 5.89
CA TYR A 103 0.84 10.73 5.71
C TYR A 103 1.51 10.42 7.07
N ILE A 104 1.21 11.18 8.11
CA ILE A 104 1.70 10.92 9.48
C ILE A 104 1.18 9.58 9.97
N VAL A 105 -0.13 9.32 9.88
CA VAL A 105 -0.74 8.05 10.31
C VAL A 105 -0.09 6.85 9.62
N LYS A 106 0.11 6.92 8.31
CA LYS A 106 0.81 5.88 7.53
C LYS A 106 2.21 5.61 8.08
N ASN A 107 3.00 6.66 8.34
CA ASN A 107 4.37 6.51 8.85
C ASN A 107 4.41 5.95 10.27
N VAL A 108 3.45 6.31 11.13
CA VAL A 108 3.31 5.71 12.47
C VAL A 108 3.06 4.21 12.36
N ILE A 109 2.15 3.79 11.48
CA ILE A 109 1.85 2.36 11.29
C ILE A 109 3.03 1.62 10.66
N PHE A 110 3.76 2.23 9.72
CA PHE A 110 5.00 1.65 9.19
C PHE A 110 6.08 1.48 10.26
N SER A 111 6.23 2.47 11.14
CA SER A 111 7.15 2.38 12.27
C SER A 111 6.78 1.21 13.18
N PHE A 112 5.48 1.07 13.47
CA PHE A 112 4.96 -0.06 14.24
C PHE A 112 5.22 -1.41 13.52
N ALA A 113 5.01 -1.48 12.21
CA ALA A 113 5.26 -2.68 11.43
C ALA A 113 6.72 -3.12 11.50
N ILE A 114 7.67 -2.19 11.45
CA ILE A 114 9.11 -2.47 11.55
C ILE A 114 9.50 -3.00 12.93
N MET A 115 8.80 -2.58 13.99
CA MET A 115 9.07 -3.04 15.36
C MET A 115 8.64 -4.48 15.62
N ILE A 116 7.78 -5.07 14.76
CA ILE A 116 7.33 -6.44 14.90
C ILE A 116 8.49 -7.40 14.61
N LYS A 117 8.93 -8.11 15.66
CA LYS A 117 9.95 -9.14 15.54
C LYS A 117 9.37 -10.36 14.82
N THR A 118 9.81 -10.59 13.59
CA THR A 118 9.57 -11.85 12.90
C THR A 118 10.31 -12.96 13.65
N LYS A 119 9.57 -13.96 14.15
CA LYS A 119 10.21 -15.17 14.67
C LYS A 119 10.91 -15.84 13.49
N PRO A 120 12.22 -16.12 13.57
CA PRO A 120 12.91 -16.79 12.48
C PRO A 120 12.22 -18.14 12.24
N GLU A 121 11.88 -18.43 10.99
CA GLU A 121 11.43 -19.76 10.61
C GLU A 121 12.51 -20.74 11.05
N ARG A 122 12.16 -21.66 11.96
CA ARG A 122 13.03 -22.79 12.25
C ARG A 122 13.08 -23.63 10.97
N LYS A 123 14.06 -23.38 10.11
CA LYS A 123 14.54 -24.37 9.15
C LYS A 123 14.93 -25.57 10.00
N TYR A 124 14.08 -26.59 10.05
CA TYR A 124 14.49 -27.91 10.48
C TYR A 124 15.58 -28.34 9.49
N ALA A 125 16.83 -28.10 9.89
CA ALA A 125 17.98 -28.67 9.22
C ALA A 125 17.72 -30.16 9.07
N GLY A 126 17.72 -30.63 7.83
CA GLY A 126 17.41 -32.01 7.51
C GLY A 126 18.21 -32.97 8.39
N LYS A 127 17.52 -33.65 9.30
CA LYS A 127 17.98 -34.94 9.79
C LYS A 127 17.38 -35.99 8.87
N THR A 128 18.17 -36.39 7.87
CA THR A 128 18.07 -37.73 7.28
C THR A 128 18.29 -38.73 8.42
N ILE A 129 17.20 -39.14 9.07
CA ILE A 129 17.22 -40.39 9.84
C ILE A 129 17.12 -41.50 8.79
N SER A 130 18.29 -41.91 8.29
CA SER A 130 18.44 -43.24 7.71
C SER A 130 18.09 -44.24 8.82
N LYS A 131 16.84 -44.71 8.82
CA LYS A 131 16.43 -45.85 9.61
C LYS A 131 16.98 -47.08 8.90
N LYS A 132 18.24 -47.43 9.20
CA LYS A 132 18.85 -48.70 8.78
C LYS A 132 18.82 -49.64 9.98
N ARG A 133 18.20 -50.80 9.72
CA ARG A 133 17.99 -51.99 10.58
C ARG A 133 16.76 -51.94 11.47
#